data_AF-A0A3M1G7F6-F1
#
_entry.id   AF-A0A3M1G7F6-F1
#
_cell.length_a   1.000
_cell.length_b   1.000
_cell.length_c   1.000
_cell.angle_alpha   90.00
_cell.angle_beta   90.00
_cell.angle_gamma   90.00
#
_symmetry.space_group_name_H-M   'P 1'
#
loop_
_entity.id
_entity.type
_entity.pdbx_description
1 polymer ?
#
loop_
_entity_poly.entity_id
_entity_poly.type
_entity_poly.pdbx_seq_one_letter_code
_entity_poly.pdbx_strand_id
1 'polypeptide(L)'
;MVCALFLSSASSLASRPHPDAVVFRIERKGATIGRHEVVMTHHDGRVDVDIAFKVRVKVAFLTVFKMSHTAHEEWTENGKLKTLHALTERSSGTFDVAVTPSADGYRVVVNGDASTAPANMVPTSFSFAKDLFGATAVQVTLLDTLSGRQRPSFIQPLQETELTLDDGRTVTTAYYEILRTDTGQTTHRIWVDAAGNLLKLGLFTKDDQYIEYYRVST
;
A
#
# COMPACT_ATOMS: atom_id res chain seq x y z
N MET A 1 -33.22 -24.38 46.92
CA MET A 1 -31.82 -24.28 46.45
C MET A 1 -31.87 -23.67 45.05
N VAL A 2 -31.67 -22.36 44.92
CA VAL A 2 -31.79 -21.63 43.65
C VAL A 2 -30.37 -21.43 43.11
N CYS A 3 -30.09 -22.03 41.95
CA CYS A 3 -28.80 -21.95 41.28
C CYS A 3 -28.81 -20.73 40.35
N ALA A 4 -28.10 -19.66 40.71
CA ALA A 4 -27.95 -18.48 39.87
C ALA A 4 -26.80 -18.70 38.88
N LEU A 5 -27.13 -18.82 37.59
CA LEU A 5 -26.16 -18.84 36.49
C LEU A 5 -25.68 -17.41 36.22
N PHE A 6 -24.44 -17.13 36.58
CA PHE A 6 -23.73 -15.94 36.11
C PHE A 6 -23.29 -16.17 34.66
N LEU A 7 -23.92 -15.48 33.70
CA LEU A 7 -23.38 -15.35 32.37
C LEU A 7 -22.26 -14.31 32.40
N SER A 8 -21.01 -14.77 32.44
CA SER A 8 -19.85 -13.92 32.16
C SER A 8 -19.80 -13.64 30.65
N SER A 9 -20.14 -12.42 30.25
CA SER A 9 -19.86 -11.94 28.89
C SER A 9 -18.35 -11.77 28.74
N ALA A 10 -17.69 -12.74 28.10
CA ALA A 10 -16.34 -12.54 27.59
C ALA A 10 -16.41 -11.50 26.47
N SER A 11 -15.95 -10.28 26.75
CA SER A 11 -15.73 -9.30 25.70
C SER A 11 -14.55 -9.79 24.86
N SER A 12 -14.82 -10.37 23.69
CA SER A 12 -13.77 -10.56 22.70
C SER A 12 -13.38 -9.17 22.22
N LEU A 13 -12.23 -8.66 22.65
CA LEU A 13 -11.51 -7.65 21.90
C LEU A 13 -11.27 -8.26 20.52
N ALA A 14 -12.11 -7.91 19.56
CA ALA A 14 -11.87 -8.26 18.17
C ALA A 14 -10.50 -7.67 17.82
N SER A 15 -9.51 -8.53 17.58
CA SER A 15 -8.21 -8.09 17.09
C SER A 15 -8.47 -7.37 15.77
N ARG A 16 -8.20 -6.06 15.72
CA ARG A 16 -8.27 -5.34 14.45
C ARG A 16 -7.21 -5.96 13.54
N PRO A 17 -7.58 -6.42 12.34
CA PRO A 17 -6.62 -7.06 11.44
C PRO A 17 -5.53 -6.09 10.98
N HIS A 18 -5.81 -4.78 11.00
CA HIS A 18 -4.89 -3.73 10.60
C HIS A 18 -4.58 -2.76 11.76
N PRO A 19 -3.33 -2.29 11.87
CA PRO A 19 -2.95 -1.25 12.82
C PRO A 19 -3.54 0.12 12.43
N ASP A 20 -3.93 0.92 13.42
CA ASP A 20 -4.48 2.26 13.20
C ASP A 20 -3.44 3.21 12.55
N ALA A 21 -2.15 2.94 12.68
CA ALA A 21 -1.09 3.66 12.00
C ALA A 21 0.11 2.78 11.67
N VAL A 22 0.71 3.01 10.50
CA VAL A 22 1.93 2.36 10.04
C VAL A 22 2.90 3.40 9.52
N VAL A 23 4.16 3.16 9.81
CA VAL A 23 5.26 4.00 9.34
C VAL A 23 6.25 3.11 8.62
N PHE A 24 6.72 3.58 7.47
CA PHE A 24 7.81 2.99 6.73
C PHE A 24 8.98 3.97 6.59
N ARG A 25 10.18 3.45 6.76
CA ARG A 25 11.43 4.10 6.40
C ARG A 25 11.74 3.76 4.95
N ILE A 26 12.03 4.78 4.14
CA ILE A 26 12.29 4.61 2.70
C ILE A 26 13.79 4.61 2.48
N GLU A 27 14.30 3.55 1.88
CA GLU A 27 15.71 3.34 1.59
C GLU A 27 16.01 3.29 0.09
N ARG A 28 17.21 3.76 -0.25
CA ARG A 28 17.83 3.56 -1.56
C ARG A 28 19.31 3.33 -1.37
N LYS A 29 19.84 2.23 -1.92
CA LYS A 29 21.26 1.85 -1.82
C LYS A 29 21.76 1.83 -0.36
N GLY A 30 20.94 1.30 0.56
CA GLY A 30 21.25 1.17 1.99
C GLY A 30 21.18 2.48 2.79
N ALA A 31 20.79 3.60 2.18
CA ALA A 31 20.64 4.89 2.85
C ALA A 31 19.16 5.27 2.96
N THR A 32 18.76 5.78 4.14
CA THR A 32 17.42 6.33 4.33
C THR A 32 17.28 7.64 3.56
N ILE A 33 16.29 7.69 2.67
CA ILE A 33 15.98 8.85 1.82
C ILE A 33 14.62 9.46 2.11
N GLY A 34 13.81 8.85 2.97
CA GLY A 34 12.47 9.34 3.25
C GLY A 34 11.71 8.53 4.29
N ARG A 35 10.45 8.91 4.46
CA ARG A 35 9.49 8.29 5.38
C ARG A 35 8.10 8.32 4.76
N HIS A 36 7.35 7.24 4.95
CA HIS A 36 5.98 7.05 4.49
C HIS A 36 5.11 6.68 5.70
N GLU A 37 4.05 7.44 5.91
CA GLU A 37 3.09 7.26 6.99
C GLU A 37 1.73 6.92 6.40
N VAL A 38 1.07 5.94 7.01
CA VAL A 38 -0.29 5.51 6.69
C VAL A 38 -1.08 5.52 7.99
N VAL A 39 -2.18 6.25 8.03
CA VAL A 39 -3.09 6.33 9.18
C VAL A 39 -4.45 5.82 8.74
N MET A 40 -4.99 4.85 9.48
CA MET A 40 -6.26 4.21 9.19
C MET A 40 -7.27 4.56 10.28
N THR A 41 -8.39 5.16 9.89
CA THR A 41 -9.49 5.49 10.78
C THR A 41 -10.68 4.60 10.43
N HIS A 42 -11.03 3.72 11.36
CA HIS A 42 -12.17 2.81 11.21
C HIS A 42 -13.47 3.49 11.63
N HIS A 43 -14.48 3.38 10.77
CA HIS A 43 -15.85 3.82 11.01
C HIS A 43 -16.81 2.66 10.72
N ASP A 44 -18.09 2.80 11.10
CA ASP A 44 -19.10 1.79 10.80
C ASP A 44 -19.27 1.62 9.28
N GLY A 45 -18.75 0.51 8.74
CA GLY A 45 -18.87 0.14 7.32
C GLY A 45 -17.85 0.79 6.38
N ARG A 46 -16.91 1.61 6.89
CA ARG A 46 -15.83 2.20 6.06
C ARG A 46 -14.51 2.36 6.80
N VAL A 47 -13.43 2.46 6.04
CA VAL A 47 -12.09 2.77 6.53
C VAL A 47 -11.53 3.94 5.74
N ASP A 48 -11.21 5.02 6.45
CA ASP A 48 -10.61 6.21 5.88
C ASP A 48 -9.09 6.10 6.08
N VAL A 49 -8.31 6.28 5.02
CA VAL A 49 -6.86 6.06 5.03
C VAL A 49 -6.13 7.31 4.55
N ASP A 50 -5.37 7.93 5.44
CA ASP A 50 -4.52 9.07 5.14
C ASP A 50 -3.08 8.61 4.93
N ILE A 51 -2.48 9.03 3.83
CA ILE A 51 -1.15 8.63 3.40
C ILE A 51 -0.31 9.89 3.21
N ALA A 52 0.90 9.90 3.77
CA ALA A 52 1.85 10.97 3.52
C ALA A 52 3.27 10.41 3.39
N PHE A 53 4.02 10.87 2.39
CA PHE A 53 5.45 10.60 2.36
C PHE A 53 6.26 11.76 1.78
N LYS A 54 7.53 11.80 2.19
CA LYS A 54 8.53 12.73 1.65
C LYS A 54 9.81 11.98 1.35
N VAL A 55 10.36 12.22 0.17
CA VAL A 55 11.63 11.65 -0.29
C VAL A 55 12.59 12.79 -0.64
N ARG A 56 13.83 12.67 -0.19
CA ARG A 56 14.94 13.55 -0.54
C ARG A 56 16.20 12.74 -0.81
N VAL A 57 16.73 12.84 -2.02
CA VAL A 57 17.99 12.21 -2.41
C VAL A 57 19.08 13.27 -2.49
N LYS A 58 20.20 13.02 -1.81
CA LYS A 58 21.37 13.90 -1.80
C LYS A 58 22.57 13.22 -2.45
N VAL A 59 23.43 14.01 -3.08
CA VAL A 59 24.78 13.65 -3.49
C VAL A 59 25.73 14.64 -2.81
N ALA A 60 26.58 14.14 -1.91
CA ALA A 60 27.31 14.97 -0.95
C ALA A 60 26.35 15.93 -0.21
N PHE A 61 26.53 17.25 -0.34
CA PHE A 61 25.71 18.28 0.28
C PHE A 61 24.56 18.80 -0.62
N LEU A 62 24.47 18.37 -1.88
CA LEU A 62 23.48 18.86 -2.85
C LEU A 62 22.25 17.93 -2.90
N THR A 63 21.04 18.51 -2.84
CA THR A 63 19.79 17.76 -3.05
C THR A 63 19.50 17.66 -4.54
N VAL A 64 19.56 16.45 -5.08
CA VAL A 64 19.37 16.20 -6.53
C VAL A 64 17.95 15.78 -6.88
N PHE A 65 17.17 15.31 -5.89
CA PHE A 65 15.78 14.93 -6.07
C PHE A 65 14.97 15.19 -4.79
N LYS A 66 13.77 15.72 -4.94
CA LYS A 66 12.78 15.88 -3.88
C LYS A 66 11.39 15.50 -4.38
N MET A 67 10.60 14.87 -3.51
CA MET A 67 9.21 14.53 -3.76
C MET A 67 8.41 14.57 -2.46
N SER A 68 7.21 15.13 -2.52
CA SER A 68 6.17 15.03 -1.49
C SER A 68 4.95 14.35 -2.09
N HIS A 69 4.26 13.58 -1.28
CA HIS A 69 3.02 12.92 -1.64
C HIS A 69 2.08 12.93 -0.45
N THR A 70 0.82 13.22 -0.71
CA THR A 70 -0.28 13.03 0.22
C THR A 70 -1.42 12.35 -0.51
N ALA A 71 -2.09 11.39 0.13
CA ALA A 71 -3.31 10.81 -0.40
C ALA A 71 -4.33 10.58 0.71
N HIS A 72 -5.60 10.60 0.33
CA HIS A 72 -6.72 10.19 1.14
C HIS A 72 -7.49 9.13 0.35
N GLU A 73 -7.75 8.00 0.99
CA GLU A 73 -8.47 6.88 0.40
C GLU A 73 -9.63 6.47 1.30
N GLU A 74 -10.80 6.29 0.73
CA GLU A 74 -11.94 5.70 1.45
C GLU A 74 -12.14 4.28 0.94
N TRP A 75 -12.22 3.33 1.88
CA TRP A 75 -12.45 1.92 1.59
C TRP A 75 -13.72 1.45 2.28
N THR A 76 -14.39 0.46 1.70
CA THR A 76 -15.36 -0.35 2.44
C THR A 76 -14.59 -1.28 3.39
N GLU A 77 -15.22 -1.73 4.49
CA GLU A 77 -14.59 -2.69 5.41
C GLU A 77 -14.15 -4.01 4.76
N ASN A 78 -14.77 -4.38 3.63
CA ASN A 78 -14.39 -5.54 2.82
C ASN A 78 -13.34 -5.23 1.74
N GLY A 79 -12.63 -4.10 1.81
CA GLY A 79 -11.46 -3.82 0.97
C GLY A 79 -11.79 -3.36 -0.46
N LYS A 80 -12.98 -2.79 -0.71
CA LYS A 80 -13.28 -2.13 -1.99
C LYS A 80 -13.02 -0.64 -1.90
N LEU A 81 -12.24 -0.11 -2.84
CA LEU A 81 -11.96 1.32 -2.92
C LEU A 81 -13.25 2.07 -3.27
N LYS A 82 -13.60 3.07 -2.47
CA LYS A 82 -14.71 3.99 -2.73
C LYS A 82 -14.20 5.26 -3.39
N THR A 83 -13.19 5.90 -2.81
CA THR A 83 -12.57 7.10 -3.38
C THR A 83 -11.08 7.08 -3.12
N LEU A 84 -10.32 7.72 -4.00
CA LEU A 84 -8.91 8.05 -3.78
C LEU A 84 -8.68 9.46 -4.29
N HIS A 85 -8.00 10.28 -3.50
CA HIS A 85 -7.47 11.56 -3.95
C HIS A 85 -6.01 11.65 -3.53
N ALA A 86 -5.11 11.93 -4.46
CA ALA A 86 -3.69 12.00 -4.20
C ALA A 86 -3.06 13.21 -4.88
N LEU A 87 -2.17 13.90 -4.15
CA LEU A 87 -1.36 15.00 -4.64
C LEU A 87 0.12 14.62 -4.52
N THR A 88 0.81 14.64 -5.65
CA THR A 88 2.26 14.39 -5.71
C THR A 88 2.97 15.60 -6.30
N GLU A 89 3.93 16.13 -5.55
CA GLU A 89 4.81 17.20 -6.01
C GLU A 89 6.23 16.67 -6.14
N ARG A 90 6.86 16.85 -7.29
CA ARG A 90 8.25 16.47 -7.53
C ARG A 90 8.92 17.48 -8.45
N SER A 91 10.24 17.40 -8.59
CA SER A 91 11.01 18.35 -9.42
C SER A 91 10.51 18.47 -10.87
N SER A 92 9.84 17.45 -11.41
CA SER A 92 9.30 17.45 -12.77
C SER A 92 7.86 17.98 -12.89
N GLY A 93 7.22 18.40 -11.79
CA GLY A 93 5.86 18.92 -11.78
C GLY A 93 4.95 18.28 -10.72
N THR A 94 3.68 18.65 -10.78
CA THR A 94 2.62 18.23 -9.85
C THR A 94 1.66 17.27 -10.55
N PHE A 95 1.19 16.28 -9.80
CA PHE A 95 0.18 15.31 -10.21
C PHE A 95 -0.93 15.29 -9.17
N ASP A 96 -2.13 15.67 -9.59
CA ASP A 96 -3.38 15.54 -8.87
C ASP A 96 -4.14 14.35 -9.46
N VAL A 97 -4.36 13.31 -8.66
CA VAL A 97 -4.98 12.05 -9.07
C VAL A 97 -6.24 11.83 -8.24
N ALA A 98 -7.39 11.77 -8.89
CA ALA A 98 -8.67 11.43 -8.26
C ALA A 98 -9.25 10.16 -8.86
N VAL A 99 -9.77 9.27 -8.02
CA VAL A 99 -10.43 8.03 -8.41
C VAL A 99 -11.80 7.96 -7.75
N THR A 100 -12.81 7.68 -8.54
CA THR A 100 -14.18 7.45 -8.07
C THR A 100 -14.76 6.21 -8.73
N PRO A 101 -15.78 5.56 -8.14
CA PRO A 101 -16.43 4.40 -8.76
C PRO A 101 -17.18 4.83 -10.02
N SER A 102 -17.35 3.90 -10.95
CA SER A 102 -18.16 4.02 -12.15
C SER A 102 -18.91 2.71 -12.40
N ALA A 103 -19.77 2.64 -13.42
CA ALA A 103 -20.57 1.45 -13.69
C ALA A 103 -19.71 0.18 -13.91
N ASP A 104 -18.59 0.31 -14.62
CA ASP A 104 -17.74 -0.83 -15.06
C ASP A 104 -16.36 -0.85 -14.40
N GLY A 105 -16.18 -0.15 -13.27
CA GLY A 105 -14.91 -0.04 -12.57
C GLY A 105 -14.74 1.33 -11.95
N TYR A 106 -13.71 2.06 -12.36
CA TYR A 106 -13.39 3.37 -11.79
C TYR A 106 -13.23 4.44 -12.88
N ARG A 107 -13.60 5.66 -12.53
CA ARG A 107 -13.19 6.87 -13.23
C ARG A 107 -11.91 7.39 -12.58
N VAL A 108 -10.88 7.62 -13.38
CA VAL A 108 -9.60 8.17 -12.94
C VAL A 108 -9.40 9.53 -13.60
N VAL A 109 -9.15 10.55 -12.80
CA VAL A 109 -8.82 11.91 -13.26
C VAL A 109 -7.40 12.23 -12.87
N VAL A 110 -6.59 12.67 -13.83
CA VAL A 110 -5.22 13.11 -13.59
C VAL A 110 -5.05 14.52 -14.12
N ASN A 111 -4.78 15.49 -13.25
CA ASN A 111 -4.63 16.90 -13.64
C ASN A 111 -5.80 17.44 -14.49
N GLY A 112 -7.02 16.95 -14.24
CA GLY A 112 -8.23 17.29 -15.00
C GLY A 112 -8.57 16.36 -16.16
N ASP A 113 -7.61 15.56 -16.64
CA ASP A 113 -7.83 14.62 -17.74
C ASP A 113 -8.44 13.31 -17.24
N ALA A 114 -9.59 12.94 -17.80
CA ALA A 114 -10.35 11.77 -17.37
C ALA A 114 -10.06 10.52 -18.21
N SER A 115 -10.00 9.38 -17.54
CA SER A 115 -9.92 8.04 -18.12
C SER A 115 -10.72 7.05 -17.26
N THR A 116 -10.79 5.79 -17.70
CA THR A 116 -11.41 4.71 -16.95
C THR A 116 -10.38 3.66 -16.52
N ALA A 117 -10.67 2.95 -15.44
CA ALA A 117 -9.93 1.80 -14.97
C ALA A 117 -10.91 0.64 -14.71
N PRO A 118 -10.49 -0.63 -14.91
CA PRO A 118 -11.36 -1.77 -14.66
C PRO A 118 -11.63 -1.98 -13.16
N ALA A 119 -12.66 -2.77 -12.83
CA ALA A 119 -13.02 -3.06 -11.44
C ALA A 119 -11.92 -3.77 -10.63
N ASN A 120 -11.00 -4.49 -11.29
CA ASN A 120 -9.83 -5.12 -10.66
C ASN A 120 -8.61 -4.18 -10.55
N MET A 121 -8.84 -2.86 -10.59
CA MET A 121 -7.79 -1.87 -10.36
C MET A 121 -7.31 -1.90 -8.90
N VAL A 122 -6.01 -1.81 -8.70
CA VAL A 122 -5.36 -1.83 -7.38
C VAL A 122 -4.41 -0.62 -7.26
N PRO A 123 -4.62 0.29 -6.30
CA PRO A 123 -3.69 1.38 -6.00
C PRO A 123 -2.32 0.86 -5.53
N THR A 124 -1.23 1.45 -6.01
CA THR A 124 0.14 1.13 -5.57
C THR A 124 0.49 1.62 -4.16
N SER A 125 -0.45 2.27 -3.46
CA SER A 125 -0.33 2.55 -2.03
C SER A 125 -0.41 1.27 -1.19
N PHE A 126 -1.14 0.24 -1.67
CA PHE A 126 -1.37 -1.04 -0.99
C PHE A 126 -1.84 -0.90 0.46
N SER A 127 -2.54 0.19 0.76
CA SER A 127 -2.85 0.64 2.11
C SER A 127 -3.91 -0.23 2.81
N PHE A 128 -4.90 -0.74 2.08
CA PHE A 128 -6.03 -1.50 2.65
C PHE A 128 -6.60 -2.59 1.70
N ALA A 129 -5.76 -3.15 0.83
CA ALA A 129 -6.20 -4.16 -0.16
C ALA A 129 -6.26 -5.58 0.44
N LYS A 130 -7.27 -5.85 1.28
CA LYS A 130 -7.39 -7.04 2.14
C LYS A 130 -7.42 -8.39 1.39
N ASP A 131 -7.96 -8.43 0.17
CA ASP A 131 -8.13 -9.68 -0.60
C ASP A 131 -7.11 -9.82 -1.74
N LEU A 132 -6.07 -8.98 -1.76
CA LEU A 132 -5.11 -8.92 -2.85
C LEU A 132 -4.10 -10.07 -2.82
N PHE A 133 -3.77 -10.53 -1.62
CA PHE A 133 -2.66 -11.45 -1.34
C PHE A 133 -3.21 -12.82 -0.96
N GLY A 134 -3.24 -13.73 -1.93
CA GLY A 134 -3.74 -15.10 -1.77
C GLY A 134 -2.74 -16.17 -2.21
N ALA A 135 -3.17 -17.43 -2.25
CA ALA A 135 -2.34 -18.57 -2.63
C ALA A 135 -2.18 -18.75 -4.16
N THR A 136 -2.94 -18.00 -4.97
CA THR A 136 -2.91 -18.08 -6.43
C THR A 136 -2.51 -16.75 -7.05
N ALA A 137 -1.93 -16.81 -8.25
CA ALA A 137 -1.63 -15.61 -9.01
C ALA A 137 -2.93 -14.93 -9.48
N VAL A 138 -2.98 -13.60 -9.41
CA VAL A 138 -4.15 -12.81 -9.79
C VAL A 138 -3.78 -11.71 -10.78
N GLN A 139 -4.63 -11.50 -11.79
CA GLN A 139 -4.48 -10.41 -12.74
C GLN A 139 -5.18 -9.16 -12.23
N VAL A 140 -4.47 -8.04 -12.25
CA VAL A 140 -4.95 -6.74 -11.77
C VAL A 140 -4.55 -5.64 -12.75
N THR A 141 -5.16 -4.46 -12.59
CA THR A 141 -4.62 -3.23 -13.17
C THR A 141 -4.01 -2.38 -12.07
N LEU A 142 -2.69 -2.26 -12.01
CA LEU A 142 -2.05 -1.36 -11.05
C LEU A 142 -2.27 0.09 -11.44
N LEU A 143 -2.77 0.89 -10.48
CA LEU A 143 -2.80 2.34 -10.56
C LEU A 143 -1.62 2.92 -9.80
N ASP A 144 -0.68 3.54 -10.52
CA ASP A 144 0.39 4.34 -9.92
C ASP A 144 -0.21 5.61 -9.29
N THR A 145 -0.40 5.60 -7.97
CA THR A 145 -1.03 6.71 -7.22
C THR A 145 -0.22 8.01 -7.28
N LEU A 146 1.04 7.97 -7.75
CA LEU A 146 1.88 9.16 -7.90
C LEU A 146 1.66 9.88 -9.23
N SER A 147 1.07 9.21 -10.22
CA SER A 147 0.93 9.75 -11.59
C SER A 147 -0.39 9.43 -12.28
N GLY A 148 -1.22 8.56 -11.68
CA GLY A 148 -2.44 8.03 -12.28
C GLY A 148 -2.21 7.02 -13.42
N ARG A 149 -0.96 6.63 -13.69
CA ARG A 149 -0.64 5.69 -14.76
C ARG A 149 -1.14 4.29 -14.42
N GLN A 150 -2.00 3.76 -15.27
CA GLN A 150 -2.55 2.42 -15.16
C GLN A 150 -1.69 1.40 -15.92
N ARG A 151 -1.51 0.19 -15.36
CA ARG A 151 -0.75 -0.89 -16.00
C ARG A 151 -1.35 -2.27 -15.69
N PRO A 152 -1.66 -3.10 -16.69
CA PRO A 152 -1.94 -4.51 -16.47
C PRO A 152 -0.78 -5.21 -15.77
N SER A 153 -1.08 -6.00 -14.74
CA SER A 153 -0.08 -6.67 -13.92
C SER A 153 -0.58 -8.01 -13.38
N PHE A 154 0.35 -8.85 -12.97
CA PHE A 154 0.08 -10.06 -12.19
C PHE A 154 0.68 -9.92 -10.82
N ILE A 155 -0.07 -10.32 -9.80
CA ILE A 155 0.47 -10.53 -8.46
C ILE A 155 0.67 -12.03 -8.31
N GLN A 156 1.91 -12.43 -8.05
CA GLN A 156 2.31 -13.82 -7.97
C GLN A 156 2.77 -14.13 -6.54
N PRO A 157 2.12 -15.08 -5.84
CA PRO A 157 2.64 -15.59 -4.58
C PRO A 157 3.90 -16.41 -4.81
N LEU A 158 4.84 -16.27 -3.89
CA LEU A 158 6.08 -17.02 -3.84
C LEU A 158 6.18 -17.76 -2.50
N GLN A 159 7.26 -18.51 -2.33
CA GLN A 159 7.53 -19.20 -1.07
C GLN A 159 7.65 -18.20 0.09
N GLU A 160 7.12 -18.58 1.25
CA GLU A 160 7.31 -17.84 2.49
C GLU A 160 8.79 -17.60 2.78
N THR A 161 9.07 -16.45 3.38
CA THR A 161 10.43 -16.02 3.70
C THR A 161 10.44 -15.42 5.09
N GLU A 162 11.56 -15.59 5.78
CA GLU A 162 11.83 -14.93 7.04
C GLU A 162 12.24 -13.47 6.78
N LEU A 163 11.68 -12.55 7.57
CA LEU A 163 12.03 -11.13 7.57
C LEU A 163 12.44 -10.72 8.97
N THR A 164 13.67 -10.23 9.14
CA THR A 164 14.09 -9.58 10.37
C THR A 164 13.63 -8.11 10.37
N LEU A 165 12.84 -7.74 11.37
CA LEU A 165 12.34 -6.39 11.60
C LEU A 165 13.41 -5.52 12.28
N ASP A 166 13.20 -4.21 12.29
CA ASP A 166 14.12 -3.23 12.89
C ASP A 166 14.36 -3.47 14.40
N ASP A 167 13.42 -4.11 15.10
CA ASP A 167 13.55 -4.47 16.52
C ASP A 167 14.27 -5.81 16.77
N GLY A 168 14.78 -6.45 15.71
CA GLY A 168 15.50 -7.71 15.76
C GLY A 168 14.61 -8.96 15.79
N ARG A 169 13.28 -8.82 15.86
CA ARG A 169 12.38 -9.97 15.71
C ARG A 169 12.43 -10.48 14.27
N THR A 170 12.46 -11.79 14.11
CA THR A 170 12.26 -12.44 12.82
C THR A 170 10.82 -12.93 12.73
N VAL A 171 10.17 -12.64 11.60
CA VAL A 171 8.80 -13.05 11.30
C VAL A 171 8.76 -13.79 9.96
N THR A 172 8.04 -14.91 9.92
CA THR A 172 7.68 -15.56 8.66
C THR A 172 6.69 -14.67 7.91
N THR A 173 6.93 -14.47 6.62
CA THR A 173 6.13 -13.59 5.77
C THR A 173 5.69 -14.29 4.51
N ALA A 174 4.45 -14.03 4.10
CA ALA A 174 4.03 -14.33 2.74
C ALA A 174 4.67 -13.31 1.80
N TYR A 175 5.24 -13.81 0.70
CA TYR A 175 6.03 -13.02 -0.24
C TYR A 175 5.43 -13.04 -1.62
N TYR A 176 5.34 -11.87 -2.23
CA TYR A 176 4.70 -11.66 -3.52
C TYR A 176 5.60 -10.82 -4.44
N GLU A 177 5.56 -11.15 -5.73
CA GLU A 177 6.06 -10.26 -6.78
C GLU A 177 4.90 -9.73 -7.61
N ILE A 178 4.97 -8.45 -7.98
CA ILE A 178 4.06 -7.86 -8.96
C ILE A 178 4.80 -7.68 -10.28
N LEU A 179 4.34 -8.38 -11.32
CA LEU A 179 4.97 -8.44 -12.62
C LEU A 179 4.13 -7.68 -13.65
N ARG A 180 4.78 -7.05 -14.63
CA ARG A 180 4.07 -6.51 -15.79
C ARG A 180 3.60 -7.64 -16.70
N THR A 181 2.37 -7.56 -17.18
CA THR A 181 1.81 -8.57 -18.10
C THR A 181 2.52 -8.60 -19.46
N ASP A 182 3.03 -7.47 -19.95
CA ASP A 182 3.64 -7.36 -21.28
C ASP A 182 5.07 -7.90 -21.37
N THR A 183 5.84 -7.80 -20.29
CA THR A 183 7.28 -8.06 -20.26
C THR A 183 7.67 -9.14 -19.26
N GLY A 184 6.79 -9.48 -18.32
CA GLY A 184 7.12 -10.36 -17.19
C GLY A 184 8.10 -9.74 -16.20
N GLN A 185 8.41 -8.44 -16.32
CA GLN A 185 9.36 -7.78 -15.42
C GLN A 185 8.72 -7.51 -14.06
N THR A 186 9.42 -7.88 -12.98
CA THR A 186 9.04 -7.53 -11.60
C THR A 186 9.11 -6.03 -11.40
N THR A 187 8.03 -5.46 -10.87
CA THR A 187 7.90 -4.03 -10.55
C THR A 187 7.86 -3.78 -9.07
N HIS A 188 7.26 -4.70 -8.31
CA HIS A 188 7.16 -4.62 -6.86
C HIS A 188 7.46 -5.98 -6.24
N ARG A 189 7.94 -5.92 -5.01
CA ARG A 189 8.17 -7.04 -4.11
C ARG A 189 7.49 -6.72 -2.80
N ILE A 190 6.64 -7.61 -2.31
CA ILE A 190 5.75 -7.33 -1.18
C ILE A 190 5.87 -8.45 -0.16
N TRP A 191 6.09 -8.06 1.10
CA TRP A 191 6.12 -8.96 2.24
C TRP A 191 5.00 -8.57 3.19
N VAL A 192 4.12 -9.52 3.49
CA VAL A 192 3.01 -9.35 4.44
C VAL A 192 3.09 -10.36 5.57
N ASP A 193 2.60 -9.97 6.75
CA ASP A 193 2.42 -10.91 7.86
C ASP A 193 1.21 -11.84 7.65
N ALA A 194 1.01 -12.79 8.56
CA ALA A 194 -0.11 -13.73 8.52
C ALA A 194 -1.49 -13.05 8.63
N ALA A 195 -1.58 -11.79 9.08
CA ALA A 195 -2.80 -11.00 9.11
C ALA A 195 -2.99 -10.15 7.84
N GLY A 196 -2.07 -10.24 6.88
CA GLY A 196 -2.09 -9.48 5.63
C GLY A 196 -1.55 -8.05 5.76
N ASN A 197 -0.90 -7.69 6.87
CA ASN A 197 -0.31 -6.36 7.01
C ASN A 197 1.01 -6.26 6.25
N LEU A 198 1.17 -5.17 5.51
CA LEU A 198 2.42 -4.85 4.82
C LEU A 198 3.56 -4.62 5.82
N LEU A 199 4.63 -5.42 5.70
CA LEU A 199 5.84 -5.32 6.51
C LEU A 199 7.01 -4.72 5.72
N LYS A 200 7.11 -5.05 4.44
CA LYS A 200 8.12 -4.53 3.54
C LYS A 200 7.56 -4.39 2.13
N LEU A 201 7.98 -3.32 1.44
CA LEU A 201 7.70 -3.10 0.03
C LEU A 201 9.00 -2.74 -0.68
N GLY A 202 9.31 -3.45 -1.76
CA GLY A 202 10.34 -3.09 -2.72
C GLY A 202 9.71 -2.64 -4.03
N LEU A 203 10.26 -1.63 -4.69
CA LEU A 203 9.81 -1.22 -6.01
C LEU A 203 10.98 -0.87 -6.93
N PHE A 204 10.82 -1.20 -8.21
CA PHE A 204 11.74 -0.81 -9.27
C PHE A 204 11.24 0.47 -9.93
N THR A 205 12.09 1.50 -9.92
CA THR A 205 11.83 2.75 -10.64
C THR A 205 12.03 2.57 -12.14
N LYS A 206 11.61 3.56 -12.94
CA LYS A 206 11.82 3.58 -14.40
C LYS A 206 13.30 3.51 -14.83
N ASP A 207 14.23 3.87 -13.94
CA ASP A 207 15.67 3.90 -14.19
C ASP A 207 16.37 2.68 -13.55
N ASP A 208 15.61 1.59 -13.36
CA ASP A 208 15.99 0.32 -12.74
C ASP A 208 16.63 0.46 -11.34
N GLN A 209 16.38 1.59 -10.66
CA GLN A 209 16.76 1.74 -9.25
C GLN A 209 15.76 0.99 -8.38
N TYR A 210 16.26 0.28 -7.38
CA TYR A 210 15.46 -0.38 -6.36
C TYR A 210 15.32 0.51 -5.12
N ILE A 211 14.08 0.68 -4.68
CA ILE A 211 13.70 1.45 -3.47
C ILE A 211 12.98 0.50 -2.53
N GLU A 212 13.32 0.56 -1.25
CA GLU A 212 12.75 -0.32 -0.23
C GLU A 212 12.07 0.50 0.86
N TYR A 213 10.95 -0.02 1.35
CA TYR A 213 10.16 0.52 2.44
C TYR A 213 10.19 -0.52 3.54
N TYR A 214 10.75 -0.16 4.69
CA TYR A 214 10.82 -1.02 5.86
C TYR A 214 9.84 -0.50 6.90
N ARG A 215 8.91 -1.36 7.34
CA ARG A 215 8.00 -1.00 8.42
C ARG A 215 8.83 -0.75 9.69
N VAL A 216 8.63 0.42 10.27
CA VAL A 216 9.23 0.78 11.55
C VAL A 216 8.40 0.12 12.65
N SER A 217 9.06 -0.59 13.56
CA SER A 217 8.40 -1.17 14.73
C SER A 217 8.00 -0.04 15.68
N THR A 218 6.73 -0.06 16.12
CA THR A 218 6.18 0.86 17.13
C THR A 218 6.31 0.27 18.53
#